data_AF-A0A7J6R0H6-F1
#
_entry.id   AF-A0A7J6R0H6-F1
#
_cell.length_a   1.000
_cell.length_b   1.000
_cell.length_c   1.000
_cell.angle_alpha   90.00
_cell.angle_beta   90.00
_cell.angle_gamma   90.00
#
_symmetry.space_group_name_H-M   'P 1'
#
loop_
_entity.id
_entity.type
_entity.pdbx_description
1 polymer ?
#
loop_
_entity_poly.entity_id
_entity_poly.type
_entity_poly.pdbx_seq_one_letter_code
_entity_poly.pdbx_strand_id
1 'polypeptide(L)'
;ALGDITISDGYELSLRKEGKGSDGPGYSFVVKWKTHTSSSEKASQVPQGWCSDSLIQKLDEKERSEFDQHCSVYTEKGWWKKVEKDDVELSEIRRSHPVGTIFPVKQSLMKSTRIRPVADMRAANLASPMVSAVQPTVLAAGRVLRGTLRRGVQVRQYDLEKAFYSIGTEVMDAKT
;
A
#
# COMPACT_ATOMS: atom_id res chain seq x y z
N ALA A 1 -8.57 -4.40 -24.38
CA ALA A 1 -7.92 -4.44 -23.05
C ALA A 1 -6.77 -5.44 -23.15
N LEU A 2 -5.57 -5.09 -22.69
CA LEU A 2 -4.55 -6.11 -22.41
C LEU A 2 -5.12 -6.96 -21.27
N GLY A 3 -5.16 -8.28 -21.44
CA GLY A 3 -5.72 -9.18 -20.43
C GLY A 3 -4.98 -9.08 -19.09
N ASP A 4 -5.64 -9.51 -18.02
CA ASP A 4 -5.03 -9.53 -16.69
C ASP A 4 -3.84 -10.52 -16.67
N ILE A 5 -2.72 -10.10 -16.08
CA ILE A 5 -1.50 -10.92 -15.95
C ILE A 5 -1.45 -11.46 -14.52
N THR A 6 -1.46 -12.78 -14.35
CA THR A 6 -1.24 -13.40 -13.04
C THR A 6 0.20 -13.14 -12.57
N ILE A 7 0.35 -12.46 -11.43
CA ILE A 7 1.67 -12.20 -10.81
C ILE A 7 2.07 -13.40 -9.93
N SER A 8 1.10 -13.90 -9.17
CA SER A 8 1.18 -15.06 -8.29
C SER A 8 -0.23 -15.50 -7.90
N ASP A 9 -0.36 -16.60 -7.16
CA ASP A 9 -1.65 -17.03 -6.63
C ASP A 9 -2.34 -15.89 -5.87
N GLY A 10 -3.61 -15.63 -6.22
CA GLY A 10 -4.41 -14.56 -5.64
C GLY A 10 -4.08 -13.13 -6.06
N TYR A 11 -3.09 -12.90 -6.94
CA TYR A 11 -2.72 -11.57 -7.44
C TYR A 11 -2.70 -11.47 -8.97
N GLU A 12 -3.40 -10.45 -9.49
CA GLU A 12 -3.43 -10.13 -10.92
C GLU A 12 -3.01 -8.69 -11.16
N LEU A 13 -2.27 -8.45 -12.25
CA LEU A 13 -1.90 -7.13 -12.72
C LEU A 13 -2.76 -6.76 -13.92
N SER A 14 -3.34 -5.58 -13.90
CA SER A 14 -4.08 -5.03 -15.03
C SER A 14 -3.55 -3.64 -15.39
N LEU A 15 -3.60 -3.29 -16.68
CA LEU A 15 -3.33 -1.94 -17.13
C LEU A 15 -4.66 -1.20 -17.35
N ARG A 16 -4.94 -0.23 -16.50
CA ARG A 16 -6.15 0.59 -16.57
C ARG A 16 -5.88 1.87 -17.34
N LYS A 17 -6.81 2.25 -18.21
CA LYS A 17 -6.79 3.58 -18.85
C LYS A 17 -7.37 4.60 -17.88
N GLU A 18 -6.62 5.65 -17.61
CA GLU A 18 -7.09 6.76 -16.79
C GLU A 18 -8.02 7.68 -17.61
N GLY A 19 -8.98 8.30 -16.93
CA GLY A 19 -9.96 9.20 -17.55
C GLY A 19 -9.30 10.47 -18.11
N LYS A 20 -9.96 11.12 -19.09
CA LYS A 20 -9.51 12.44 -19.56
C LYS A 20 -9.65 13.46 -18.41
N GLY A 21 -8.53 13.99 -17.92
CA GLY A 21 -8.50 15.01 -16.87
C GLY A 21 -7.52 14.74 -15.71
N SER A 22 -6.82 13.61 -15.68
CA SER A 22 -5.73 13.39 -14.73
C SER A 22 -4.43 14.02 -15.25
N ASP A 23 -3.74 14.82 -14.42
CA ASP A 23 -2.38 15.33 -14.69
C ASP A 23 -1.29 14.22 -14.75
N GLY A 24 -1.71 12.95 -14.69
CA GLY A 24 -0.87 11.77 -14.69
C GLY A 24 -0.80 11.06 -16.05
N PRO A 25 0.01 9.99 -16.14
CA PRO A 25 0.05 9.14 -17.32
C PRO A 25 -1.35 8.61 -17.64
N GLY A 26 -1.72 8.54 -18.92
CA GLY A 26 -3.05 8.08 -19.36
C GLY A 26 -3.36 6.61 -19.07
N TYR A 27 -2.44 5.90 -18.40
CA TYR A 27 -2.60 4.54 -17.93
C TYR A 27 -1.97 4.38 -16.54
N SER A 28 -2.58 3.53 -15.72
CA SER A 28 -2.05 3.09 -14.43
C SER A 28 -2.03 1.56 -14.35
N PHE A 29 -1.04 1.03 -13.63
CA PHE A 29 -1.06 -0.38 -13.26
C PHE A 29 -1.94 -0.55 -12.03
N VAL A 30 -2.84 -1.53 -12.06
CA VAL A 30 -3.71 -1.88 -10.93
C VAL A 30 -3.47 -3.33 -10.56
N VAL A 31 -3.03 -3.54 -9.32
CA VAL A 31 -2.90 -4.86 -8.71
C VAL A 31 -4.23 -5.24 -8.08
N LYS A 32 -4.80 -6.35 -8.56
CA LYS A 32 -6.02 -6.95 -8.03
C LYS A 32 -5.63 -8.07 -7.07
N TRP A 33 -6.11 -7.98 -5.84
CA TRP A 33 -5.96 -8.99 -4.81
C TRP A 33 -7.26 -9.76 -4.65
N LYS A 34 -7.27 -11.04 -5.02
CA LYS A 34 -8.38 -11.96 -4.78
C LYS A 34 -8.30 -12.48 -3.36
N THR A 35 -9.24 -12.06 -2.51
CA THR A 35 -9.34 -12.53 -1.13
C THR A 35 -10.30 -13.71 -1.06
N HIS A 36 -9.86 -14.82 -0.44
CA HIS A 36 -10.70 -16.00 -0.18
C HIS A 36 -11.43 -15.90 1.16
N THR A 37 -12.05 -14.74 1.44
CA THR A 37 -12.66 -14.43 2.74
C THR A 37 -14.09 -14.95 2.90
N SER A 38 -14.70 -15.51 1.85
CA SER A 38 -16.13 -15.85 1.80
C SER A 38 -16.51 -17.32 2.09
N SER A 39 -15.56 -18.22 2.42
CA SER A 39 -15.92 -19.57 2.92
C SER A 39 -15.79 -19.69 4.44
N SER A 40 -16.88 -20.17 5.04
CA SER A 40 -17.37 -20.07 6.42
C SER A 40 -16.54 -20.68 7.56
N GLU A 41 -15.21 -20.71 7.51
CA GLU A 41 -14.39 -21.14 8.66
C GLU A 41 -13.19 -20.23 8.98
N LYS A 42 -12.78 -19.35 8.04
CA LYS A 42 -11.60 -18.47 8.20
C LYS A 42 -11.92 -16.99 8.39
N ALA A 43 -13.18 -16.56 8.26
CA ALA A 43 -13.58 -15.18 8.55
C ALA A 43 -13.28 -14.77 10.00
N SER A 44 -13.30 -15.73 10.93
CA SER A 44 -12.90 -15.59 12.33
C SER A 44 -11.39 -15.45 12.55
N GLN A 45 -10.57 -15.67 11.52
CA GLN A 45 -9.10 -15.57 11.58
C GLN A 45 -8.55 -14.27 11.00
N VAL A 46 -9.37 -13.43 10.33
CA VAL A 46 -8.93 -12.10 9.88
C VAL A 46 -8.78 -11.22 11.12
N PRO A 47 -7.54 -10.86 11.53
CA PRO A 47 -7.35 -10.14 12.77
C PRO A 47 -8.01 -8.76 12.66
N GLN A 48 -8.86 -8.43 13.63
CA GLN A 48 -9.48 -7.12 13.70
C GLN A 48 -8.39 -6.06 13.90
N GLY A 49 -8.50 -4.95 13.17
CA GLY A 49 -7.65 -3.78 13.40
C GLY A 49 -7.76 -3.34 14.87
N TRP A 50 -6.64 -2.89 15.43
CA TRP A 50 -6.62 -2.34 16.79
C TRP A 50 -6.87 -0.84 16.78
N CYS A 51 -7.18 -0.27 17.94
CA CYS A 51 -7.46 1.15 18.10
C CYS A 51 -6.19 1.95 18.44
N SER A 52 -5.82 2.90 17.58
CA SER A 52 -4.62 3.74 17.76
C SER A 52 -4.84 5.01 18.59
N ASP A 53 -6.06 5.23 19.10
CA ASP A 53 -6.43 6.44 19.84
C ASP A 53 -5.50 6.73 21.02
N SER A 54 -5.10 5.70 21.76
CA SER A 54 -4.19 5.86 22.91
C SER A 54 -2.80 6.38 22.51
N LEU A 55 -2.33 6.08 21.29
CA LEU A 55 -1.07 6.60 20.77
C LEU A 55 -1.24 8.01 20.23
N ILE A 56 -2.36 8.29 19.57
CA ILE A 56 -2.71 9.61 19.08
C ILE A 56 -2.88 10.57 20.26
N GLN A 57 -3.52 10.16 21.35
CA GLN A 57 -3.69 10.93 22.58
C GLN A 57 -2.37 11.33 23.25
N LYS A 58 -1.29 10.56 23.06
CA LYS A 58 0.05 10.89 23.59
C LYS A 58 0.79 11.97 22.80
N LEU A 59 0.29 12.37 21.64
CA LEU A 59 0.84 13.48 20.87
C LEU A 59 0.44 14.82 21.50
N ASP A 60 1.38 15.76 21.53
CA ASP A 60 1.01 17.16 21.80
C ASP A 60 0.17 17.74 20.65
N GLU A 61 -0.35 18.95 20.83
CA GLU A 61 -1.23 19.60 19.85
C GLU A 61 -0.54 19.79 18.49
N LYS A 62 0.74 20.18 18.48
CA LYS A 62 1.50 20.41 17.26
C LYS A 62 1.79 19.10 16.54
N GLU A 63 2.19 18.08 17.29
CA GLU A 63 2.47 16.73 16.77
C GLU A 63 1.21 16.09 16.19
N ARG A 64 0.06 16.27 16.85
CA ARG A 64 -1.24 15.80 16.37
C ARG A 64 -1.65 16.51 15.09
N SER A 65 -1.50 17.83 15.04
CA SER A 65 -1.76 18.61 13.82
C SER A 65 -0.88 18.15 12.66
N GLU A 66 0.41 17.89 12.89
CA GLU A 66 1.34 17.37 11.87
C GLU A 66 0.90 15.98 11.39
N PHE A 67 0.49 15.09 12.30
CA PHE A 67 -0.04 13.77 11.97
C PHE A 67 -1.30 13.85 11.10
N ASP A 68 -2.27 14.67 11.50
CA ASP A 68 -3.54 14.84 10.78
C ASP A 68 -3.33 15.48 9.40
N GLN A 69 -2.41 16.45 9.30
CA GLN A 69 -2.00 17.04 8.03
C GLN A 69 -1.39 15.99 7.11
N HIS A 70 -0.49 15.13 7.62
CA HIS A 70 0.08 14.06 6.82
C HIS A 70 -0.96 13.06 6.35
N CYS A 71 -1.91 12.65 7.20
CA CYS A 71 -3.03 11.79 6.82
C CYS A 71 -3.91 12.42 5.72
N SER A 72 -4.15 13.73 5.82
CA SER A 72 -4.97 14.48 4.85
C SER A 72 -4.34 14.49 3.47
N VAL A 73 -3.01 14.62 3.36
CA VAL A 73 -2.28 14.55 2.08
C VAL A 73 -2.56 13.26 1.32
N TYR A 74 -2.67 12.11 2.01
CA TYR A 74 -2.99 10.84 1.34
C TYR A 74 -4.39 10.85 0.71
N THR A 75 -5.34 11.52 1.35
CA THR A 75 -6.72 11.65 0.85
C THR A 75 -6.79 12.66 -0.30
N GLU A 76 -6.15 13.82 -0.15
CA GLU A 76 -6.09 14.87 -1.18
C GLU A 76 -5.42 14.38 -2.47
N LYS A 77 -4.39 13.52 -2.34
CA LYS A 77 -3.71 12.89 -3.48
C LYS A 77 -4.50 11.71 -4.09
N GLY A 78 -5.64 11.35 -3.51
CA GLY A 78 -6.46 10.22 -3.97
C GLY A 78 -5.87 8.84 -3.69
N TRP A 79 -4.79 8.76 -2.90
CA TRP A 79 -4.18 7.50 -2.48
C TRP A 79 -5.04 6.77 -1.47
N TRP A 80 -5.67 7.53 -0.57
CA TRP A 80 -6.70 7.02 0.34
C TRP A 80 -8.06 7.54 -0.09
N LYS A 81 -9.08 6.69 0.04
CA LYS A 81 -10.47 7.05 -0.19
C LYS A 81 -11.22 6.89 1.10
N LYS A 82 -11.90 7.95 1.51
CA LYS A 82 -12.81 7.90 2.65
C LYS A 82 -13.97 6.96 2.29
N VAL A 83 -14.23 6.00 3.15
CA VAL A 83 -15.38 5.11 3.05
C VAL A 83 -16.51 5.75 3.84
N GLU A 84 -17.49 6.32 3.15
CA GLU A 84 -18.68 6.91 3.76
C GLU A 84 -19.75 5.84 3.90
N LYS A 85 -19.66 5.09 5.00
CA LYS A 85 -20.56 3.99 5.33
C LYS A 85 -20.93 4.04 6.80
N ASP A 86 -22.08 3.47 7.15
CA ASP A 86 -22.50 3.41 8.54
C ASP A 86 -21.70 2.36 9.35
N ASP A 87 -21.87 2.35 10.67
CA ASP A 87 -21.11 1.45 11.56
C ASP A 87 -21.36 -0.04 11.27
N VAL A 88 -22.55 -0.40 10.77
CA VAL A 88 -22.90 -1.77 10.43
C VAL A 88 -22.14 -2.19 9.17
N GLU A 89 -22.20 -1.37 8.13
CA GLU A 89 -21.49 -1.58 6.88
C GLU A 89 -19.95 -1.54 7.05
N LEU A 90 -19.44 -0.64 7.89
CA LEU A 90 -18.01 -0.60 8.23
C LEU A 90 -17.60 -1.87 8.98
N SER A 91 -18.46 -2.38 9.85
CA SER A 91 -18.22 -3.66 10.55
C SER A 91 -18.20 -4.83 9.57
N GLU A 92 -19.06 -4.85 8.56
CA GLU A 92 -19.03 -5.86 7.50
C GLU A 92 -17.77 -5.78 6.64
N ILE A 93 -17.33 -4.56 6.28
CA ILE A 93 -16.06 -4.36 5.57
C ILE A 93 -14.91 -4.91 6.40
N ARG A 94 -14.84 -4.58 7.70
CA ARG A 94 -13.77 -5.05 8.60
C ARG A 94 -13.73 -6.58 8.74
N ARG A 95 -14.85 -7.28 8.53
CA ARG A 95 -14.91 -8.75 8.55
C ARG A 95 -14.56 -9.38 7.20
N SER A 96 -14.89 -8.70 6.10
CA SER A 96 -14.74 -9.23 4.74
C SER A 96 -13.42 -8.86 4.08
N HIS A 97 -12.79 -7.77 4.52
CA HIS A 97 -11.57 -7.23 3.94
C HIS A 97 -10.42 -7.20 4.97
N PRO A 98 -9.18 -7.45 4.52
CA PRO A 98 -7.99 -7.19 5.33
C PRO A 98 -7.91 -5.70 5.69
N VAL A 99 -7.93 -5.41 6.99
CA VAL A 99 -7.82 -4.04 7.52
C VAL A 99 -6.48 -3.84 8.23
N GLY A 100 -5.99 -2.60 8.17
CA GLY A 100 -4.82 -2.16 8.93
C GLY A 100 -5.16 -0.93 9.78
N THR A 101 -4.37 -0.73 10.83
CA THR A 101 -4.51 0.43 11.72
C THR A 101 -3.44 1.46 11.39
N ILE A 102 -3.85 2.70 11.15
CA ILE A 102 -2.91 3.83 11.02
C ILE A 102 -2.59 4.37 12.42
N PHE A 103 -1.31 4.59 12.70
CA PHE A 103 -0.85 5.13 13.97
C PHE A 103 0.38 6.05 13.79
N PRO A 104 0.61 7.00 14.73
CA PRO A 104 1.73 7.91 14.65
C PRO A 104 3.03 7.27 15.12
N VAL A 105 4.13 7.56 14.41
CA VAL A 105 5.50 7.22 14.83
C VAL A 105 6.34 8.49 14.90
N LYS A 106 6.90 8.76 16.09
CA LYS A 106 7.86 9.86 16.30
C LYS A 106 9.21 9.48 15.68
N GLN A 107 9.68 10.31 14.76
CA GLN A 107 10.98 10.15 14.12
C GLN A 107 12.05 11.00 14.82
N SER A 108 13.31 10.71 14.54
CA SER A 108 14.42 11.57 14.94
C SER A 108 14.25 12.99 14.39
N LEU A 109 14.67 13.99 15.15
CA LEU A 109 14.64 15.41 14.77
C LEU A 109 15.42 15.73 13.48
N MET A 110 16.31 14.84 13.03
CA MET A 110 17.04 14.98 11.77
C MET A 110 16.23 14.59 10.53
N LYS A 111 15.02 14.05 10.69
CA LYS A 111 14.12 13.69 9.58
C LYS A 111 13.21 14.86 9.22
N SER A 112 12.90 14.97 7.93
CA SER A 112 12.01 16.00 7.38
C SER A 112 10.56 15.89 7.86
N THR A 113 10.12 14.67 8.16
CA THR A 113 8.83 14.38 8.80
C THR A 113 9.10 13.98 10.25
N ARG A 114 8.56 14.71 11.21
CA ARG A 114 8.78 14.43 12.64
C ARG A 114 7.77 13.41 13.13
N ILE A 115 6.51 13.51 12.69
CA ILE A 115 5.44 12.57 13.01
C ILE A 115 4.98 11.87 11.74
N ARG A 116 5.29 10.57 11.63
CA ARG A 116 4.96 9.79 10.43
C ARG A 116 3.73 8.92 10.68
N PRO A 117 2.69 8.97 9.83
CA PRO A 117 1.66 7.95 9.84
C PRO A 117 2.20 6.63 9.31
N VAL A 118 2.01 5.56 10.07
CA VAL A 118 2.42 4.20 9.73
C VAL A 118 1.22 3.28 9.81
N ALA A 119 1.11 2.35 8.86
CA ALA A 119 0.06 1.34 8.83
C ALA A 119 0.55 0.03 9.44
N ASP A 120 -0.13 -0.48 10.46
CA ASP A 120 0.03 -1.86 10.91
C ASP A 120 -0.75 -2.78 9.99
N MET A 121 -0.03 -3.41 9.07
CA MET A 121 -0.58 -4.34 8.08
C MET A 121 -0.27 -5.81 8.42
N ARG A 122 0.17 -6.14 9.65
CA ARG A 122 0.56 -7.52 10.01
C ARG A 122 -0.57 -8.52 9.76
N ALA A 123 -1.79 -8.13 10.13
CA ALA A 123 -3.00 -8.91 9.91
C ALA A 123 -3.23 -9.20 8.41
N ALA A 124 -3.17 -8.16 7.58
CA ALA A 124 -3.32 -8.27 6.14
C ALA A 124 -2.20 -9.10 5.49
N ASN A 125 -0.97 -8.94 5.95
CA ASN A 125 0.20 -9.69 5.46
C ASN A 125 0.12 -11.19 5.80
N LEU A 126 -0.54 -11.57 6.90
CA LEU A 126 -0.79 -12.98 7.21
C LEU A 126 -1.86 -13.58 6.30
N ALA A 127 -2.84 -12.78 5.89
CA ALA A 127 -3.91 -13.20 4.98
C ALA A 127 -3.52 -13.13 3.49
N SER A 128 -2.44 -12.41 3.15
CA SER A 128 -1.98 -12.28 1.78
C SER A 128 -1.37 -13.59 1.25
N PRO A 129 -1.68 -13.97 0.00
CA PRO A 129 -0.95 -15.03 -0.68
C PRO A 129 0.56 -14.78 -0.67
N MET A 130 1.35 -15.85 -0.52
CA MET A 130 2.80 -15.71 -0.59
C MET A 130 3.23 -15.38 -2.01
N VAL A 131 3.88 -14.22 -2.17
CA VAL A 131 4.55 -13.87 -3.42
C VAL A 131 6.01 -14.28 -3.29
N SER A 132 6.51 -15.05 -4.25
CA SER A 132 7.92 -15.38 -4.33
C SER A 132 8.73 -14.10 -4.56
N ALA A 133 9.41 -13.63 -3.52
CA ALA A 133 10.33 -12.49 -3.59
C ALA A 133 11.71 -12.90 -4.12
N VAL A 134 11.77 -13.85 -5.08
CA VAL A 134 13.02 -14.21 -5.77
C VAL A 134 13.43 -13.05 -6.67
N GLN A 135 13.96 -12.02 -6.03
CA GLN A 135 14.61 -10.89 -6.64
C GLN A 135 16.11 -11.17 -6.61
N PRO A 136 16.86 -10.84 -7.67
CA PRO A 136 18.31 -10.79 -7.58
C PRO A 136 18.70 -9.90 -6.40
N THR A 137 19.64 -10.35 -5.56
CA THR A 137 20.15 -9.50 -4.49
C THR A 137 20.72 -8.21 -5.08
N VAL A 138 20.72 -7.11 -4.32
CA VAL A 138 21.32 -5.83 -4.74
C VAL A 138 22.75 -6.03 -5.24
N LEU A 139 23.51 -6.94 -4.60
CA LEU A 139 24.85 -7.30 -5.01
C LEU A 139 24.89 -8.02 -6.37
N ALA A 140 23.98 -8.97 -6.61
CA ALA A 140 23.88 -9.67 -7.88
C ALA A 140 23.50 -8.72 -9.02
N ALA A 141 22.48 -7.88 -8.80
CA ALA A 141 22.06 -6.85 -9.75
C ALA A 141 23.21 -5.87 -10.05
N GLY A 142 23.93 -5.43 -9.01
CA GLY A 142 25.07 -4.54 -9.16
C GLY A 142 26.25 -5.16 -9.90
N ARG A 143 26.50 -6.47 -9.75
CA ARG A 143 27.54 -7.20 -10.52
C ARG A 143 27.19 -7.24 -12.00
N VAL A 144 25.95 -7.56 -12.35
CA VAL A 144 25.47 -7.56 -13.74
C VAL A 144 25.62 -6.17 -14.34
N LEU A 145 25.15 -5.13 -13.65
CA LEU A 145 25.25 -3.75 -14.12
C LEU A 145 26.72 -3.36 -14.37
N ARG A 146 27.61 -3.60 -13.39
CA ARG A 146 29.05 -3.29 -13.55
C ARG A 146 29.72 -4.04 -14.69
N GLY A 147 29.32 -5.28 -14.95
CA GLY A 147 29.84 -6.07 -16.09
C GLY A 147 29.46 -5.47 -17.45
N THR A 148 28.39 -4.69 -17.53
CA THR A 148 27.93 -4.03 -18.77
C THR A 148 28.47 -2.61 -18.96
N LEU A 149 29.00 -1.97 -17.91
CA LEU A 149 29.50 -0.60 -17.97
C LEU A 149 30.87 -0.54 -18.67
N ARG A 150 30.99 0.35 -19.66
CA ARG A 150 32.27 0.64 -20.35
C ARG A 150 32.94 1.88 -19.74
N ARG A 151 34.26 2.01 -19.94
CA ARG A 151 34.97 3.25 -19.57
C ARG A 151 34.32 4.46 -20.24
N GLY A 152 34.18 5.55 -19.49
CA GLY A 152 33.57 6.80 -19.97
C GLY A 152 32.05 6.86 -19.89
N VAL A 153 31.37 5.80 -19.44
CA VAL A 153 29.91 5.84 -19.23
C VAL A 153 29.58 6.63 -17.97
N GLN A 154 28.71 7.63 -18.10
CA GLN A 154 28.10 8.32 -16.97
C GLN A 154 26.91 7.50 -16.45
N VAL A 155 26.91 7.19 -15.16
CA VAL A 155 25.76 6.58 -14.47
C VAL A 155 24.95 7.68 -13.80
N ARG A 156 23.64 7.68 -14.04
CA ARG A 156 22.68 8.55 -13.33
C ARG A 156 21.75 7.67 -12.52
N GLN A 157 21.56 8.04 -11.27
CA GLN A 157 20.64 7.36 -10.35
C GLN A 157 19.49 8.31 -10.05
N TYR A 158 18.28 7.78 -10.15
CA TYR A 158 17.05 8.49 -9.82
C TYR A 158 16.33 7.68 -8.74
N ASP A 159 15.85 8.36 -7.70
CA ASP A 159 14.95 7.77 -6.73
C ASP A 159 13.51 8.06 -7.17
N LEU A 160 12.68 7.03 -7.21
CA LEU A 160 11.27 7.16 -7.52
C LEU A 160 10.52 7.38 -6.20
N GLU A 161 10.50 8.64 -5.74
CA GLU A 161 9.77 9.00 -4.53
C GLU A 161 8.31 8.54 -4.65
N LYS A 162 7.78 7.91 -3.61
CA LYS A 162 6.38 7.45 -3.54
C LYS A 162 5.99 6.48 -4.69
N ALA A 163 6.94 5.73 -5.24
CA ALA A 163 6.70 4.78 -6.34
C ALA A 163 5.49 3.85 -6.10
N PHE A 164 5.29 3.35 -4.89
CA PHE A 164 4.16 2.46 -4.57
C PHE A 164 2.79 3.12 -4.80
N TYR A 165 2.68 4.45 -4.63
CA TYR A 165 1.43 5.19 -4.82
C TYR A 165 1.07 5.44 -6.29
N SER A 166 1.96 5.08 -7.22
CA SER A 166 1.67 5.08 -8.65
C SER A 166 0.96 3.81 -9.14
N ILE A 167 0.83 2.81 -8.25
CA ILE A 167 0.19 1.54 -8.53
C ILE A 167 -1.17 1.51 -7.81
N GLY A 168 -2.24 1.36 -8.58
CA GLY A 168 -3.58 1.17 -8.04
C GLY A 168 -3.71 -0.19 -7.36
N THR A 169 -4.62 -0.28 -6.38
CA THR A 169 -4.94 -1.54 -5.69
C THR A 169 -6.44 -1.77 -5.71
N GLU A 170 -6.84 -3.02 -5.93
CA GLU A 170 -8.23 -3.46 -5.85
C GLU A 170 -8.30 -4.75 -5.06
N VAL A 171 -9.13 -4.77 -4.02
CA VAL A 171 -9.43 -6.00 -3.28
C VAL A 171 -10.73 -6.56 -3.84
N MET A 172 -10.67 -7.81 -4.29
CA MET A 172 -11.79 -8.53 -4.89
C MET A 172 -12.16 -9.69 -3.98
N ASP A 173 -13.40 -9.72 -3.51
CA ASP A 173 -13.94 -10.91 -2.86
C ASP A 173 -14.09 -12.00 -3.94
N ALA A 174 -13.34 -13.09 -3.80
CA ALA A 174 -13.51 -14.25 -4.66
C ALA A 174 -14.82 -14.94 -4.25
N LYS A 175 -15.96 -14.40 -4.71
CA LYS A 175 -17.23 -15.13 -4.67
C LYS A 175 -17.00 -16.46 -5.37
N THR A 176 -17.14 -17.54 -4.60
CA THR A 176 -17.07 -18.91 -5.10
C THR A 176 -18.26 -19.17 -6.01
#